data_AF-A0A6B2CN09-F1
#
_entry.id   AF-A0A6B2CN09-F1
#
_cell.length_a   1.000
_cell.length_b   1.000
_cell.length_c   1.000
_cell.angle_alpha   90.00
_cell.angle_beta   90.00
_cell.angle_gamma   90.00
#
_symmetry.space_group_name_H-M   'P 1'
#
loop_
_entity.id
_entity.type
_entity.pdbx_description
1 polymer ?
#
loop_
_entity_poly.entity_id
_entity_poly.type
_entity_poly.pdbx_seq_one_letter_code
_entity_poly.pdbx_strand_id
1 'polypeptide(L)'
;MAESFERALSLCSDEESCRRAAEELLRGLCPDAALCSGQKVASSRNYDWIELLLKKGVPDGRRRLILYVVSRYLVNVKGLSEEDAIAEVKDFLRKSCENYNNCSKVYDSWIRNVINRVKSGGWKPWTLEKLKEKDPQLYSAVSDVALKGSEL
;
A
#
# COMPACT_ATOMS: atom_id res chain seq x y z
N MET A 1 19.42 -7.14 -25.80
CA MET A 1 18.70 -6.32 -24.80
C MET A 1 19.50 -6.18 -23.51
N ALA A 2 19.92 -7.27 -22.85
CA ALA A 2 20.74 -7.18 -21.62
C ALA A 2 22.03 -6.35 -21.78
N GLU A 3 22.75 -6.51 -22.91
CA GLU A 3 23.97 -5.74 -23.22
C GLU A 3 23.72 -4.22 -23.34
N SER A 4 22.53 -3.81 -23.79
CA SER A 4 22.16 -2.40 -23.93
C SER A 4 21.98 -1.72 -22.56
N PHE A 5 21.43 -2.46 -21.59
CA PHE A 5 21.24 -1.98 -20.22
C PHE A 5 22.57 -1.91 -19.46
N GLU A 6 23.42 -2.94 -19.55
CA GLU A 6 24.73 -2.92 -18.89
C GLU A 6 25.62 -1.78 -19.41
N ARG A 7 25.54 -1.50 -20.72
CA ARG A 7 26.22 -0.35 -21.33
C ARG A 7 25.69 0.99 -20.83
N ALA A 8 24.38 1.12 -20.62
CA ALA A 8 23.81 2.35 -20.07
C ALA A 8 24.22 2.55 -18.60
N LEU A 9 24.26 1.48 -17.82
CA LEU A 9 24.69 1.49 -16.42
C LEU A 9 26.18 1.82 -16.28
N SER A 10 27.04 1.39 -17.20
CA SER A 10 28.47 1.71 -17.15
C SER A 10 28.79 3.18 -17.49
N LEU A 11 27.87 3.90 -18.14
CA LEU A 11 27.98 5.34 -18.46
C LEU A 11 27.40 6.25 -17.36
N CYS A 12 26.87 5.64 -16.31
CA CYS A 12 26.17 6.28 -15.21
C CYS A 12 27.14 6.63 -14.06
N SER A 13 27.94 7.70 -14.24
CA SER A 13 28.91 8.19 -13.23
C SER A 13 28.35 9.30 -12.34
N ASP A 14 27.44 10.10 -12.87
CA ASP A 14 26.80 11.23 -12.19
C ASP A 14 25.37 11.41 -12.72
N GLU A 15 24.58 12.25 -12.06
CA GLU A 15 23.16 12.43 -12.39
C GLU A 15 22.93 12.86 -13.85
N GLU A 16 23.80 13.73 -14.37
CA GLU A 16 23.65 14.24 -15.74
C GLU A 16 24.09 13.20 -16.78
N SER A 17 25.16 12.46 -16.51
CA SER A 17 25.61 11.36 -17.37
C SER A 17 24.59 10.22 -17.40
N CYS A 18 24.02 9.88 -16.25
CA CYS A 18 22.97 8.87 -16.13
C CYS A 18 21.73 9.22 -16.95
N ARG A 19 21.30 10.49 -16.86
CA ARG A 19 20.15 10.96 -17.62
C ARG A 19 20.38 10.81 -19.11
N ARG A 20 21.56 11.19 -19.61
CA ARG A 20 21.90 11.07 -21.04
C ARG A 20 21.95 9.61 -21.49
N ALA A 21 22.60 8.75 -20.71
CA ALA A 21 22.68 7.31 -21.00
C ALA A 21 21.29 6.65 -21.03
N ALA A 22 20.39 7.04 -20.11
CA ALA A 22 19.01 6.58 -20.09
C ALA A 22 18.21 7.07 -21.31
N GLU A 23 18.35 8.35 -21.69
CA GLU A 23 17.70 8.91 -22.88
C GLU A 23 18.14 8.19 -24.17
N GLU A 24 19.43 7.88 -24.30
CA GLU A 24 19.98 7.17 -25.46
C GLU A 24 19.50 5.71 -25.53
N LEU A 25 19.48 5.01 -24.38
CA LEU A 25 18.91 3.66 -24.29
C LEU A 25 17.43 3.65 -24.67
N LEU A 26 16.66 4.61 -24.16
CA LEU A 26 15.22 4.73 -24.47
C LEU A 26 14.98 5.02 -25.95
N ARG A 27 15.79 5.87 -26.58
CA ARG A 27 15.72 6.11 -28.04
C ARG A 27 16.04 4.85 -28.86
N GLY A 28 16.99 4.04 -28.41
CA GLY A 28 17.34 2.77 -29.06
C GLY A 28 16.27 1.69 -28.90
N LEU A 29 15.59 1.65 -27.75
CA LEU A 29 14.51 0.70 -27.48
C LEU A 29 13.16 1.13 -28.10
N CYS A 30 12.92 2.43 -28.19
CA CYS A 30 11.71 3.04 -28.75
C CYS A 30 12.09 4.06 -29.86
N PRO A 31 12.47 3.60 -31.06
CA PRO A 31 12.79 4.49 -32.17
C PRO A 31 11.56 5.24 -32.72
N ASP A 32 10.35 4.74 -32.46
CA ASP A 32 9.10 5.42 -32.79
C ASP A 32 8.30 5.72 -31.50
N ALA A 33 8.24 7.00 -31.16
CA ALA A 33 7.50 7.50 -29.99
C ALA A 33 5.99 7.24 -30.10
N ALA A 34 5.44 7.04 -31.31
CA ALA A 34 4.03 6.72 -31.50
C ALA A 34 3.69 5.27 -31.10
N LEU A 35 4.65 4.34 -31.22
CA LEU A 35 4.49 2.94 -30.78
C LEU A 35 4.64 2.78 -29.27
N CYS A 36 5.44 3.64 -28.64
CA CYS A 36 5.49 3.80 -27.20
C CYS A 36 4.39 4.78 -26.77
N SER A 37 3.16 4.52 -27.22
CA SER A 37 1.98 5.16 -26.65
C SER A 37 2.07 4.96 -25.14
N GLY A 38 2.19 6.06 -24.40
CA GLY A 38 2.10 6.03 -22.96
C GLY A 38 0.68 5.57 -22.62
N GLN A 39 0.41 4.26 -22.67
CA GLN A 39 -0.52 3.68 -21.75
C GLN A 39 -0.05 4.22 -20.41
N LYS A 40 -0.83 5.13 -19.83
CA LYS A 40 -0.74 5.39 -18.41
C LYS A 40 -0.89 4.02 -17.80
N VAL A 41 0.24 3.38 -17.46
CA VAL A 41 0.25 2.19 -16.64
C VAL A 41 -0.56 2.63 -15.44
N ALA A 42 -1.78 2.09 -15.32
CA ALA A 42 -2.68 2.47 -14.25
C ALA A 42 -1.82 2.35 -12.99
N SER A 43 -1.52 3.47 -12.32
CA SER A 43 -0.55 3.48 -11.24
C SER A 43 -1.03 2.40 -10.28
N SER A 44 -0.33 1.26 -10.23
CA SER A 44 -0.74 0.19 -9.34
C SER A 44 -0.65 0.81 -7.97
N ARG A 45 -1.81 1.02 -7.35
CA ARG A 45 -1.84 1.67 -6.04
C ARG A 45 -1.02 0.76 -5.14
N ASN A 46 0.09 1.28 -4.62
CA ASN A 46 0.92 0.53 -3.72
C ASN A 46 0.12 0.33 -2.41
N TYR A 47 -0.16 -0.92 -2.09
CA TYR A 47 -0.84 -1.33 -0.87
C TYR A 47 0.11 -2.05 0.11
N ASP A 48 1.42 -2.06 -0.15
CA ASP A 48 2.42 -2.73 0.68
C ASP A 48 2.41 -2.20 2.11
N TRP A 49 2.14 -0.90 2.28
CA TRP A 49 1.98 -0.31 3.59
C TRP A 49 0.79 -0.92 4.36
N ILE A 50 -0.31 -1.27 3.67
CA ILE A 50 -1.47 -1.93 4.32
C ILE A 50 -1.09 -3.35 4.74
N GLU A 51 -0.37 -4.10 3.90
CA GLU A 51 0.13 -5.44 4.24
C GLU A 51 1.10 -5.38 5.44
N LEU A 52 1.93 -4.34 5.50
CA LEU A 52 2.82 -4.11 6.64
C LEU A 52 2.03 -3.82 7.93
N LEU A 53 0.95 -3.03 7.86
CA LEU A 53 0.05 -2.82 8.99
C LEU A 53 -0.65 -4.12 9.42
N LEU A 54 -1.10 -4.95 8.47
CA LEU A 54 -1.68 -6.26 8.77
C LEU A 54 -0.67 -7.20 9.43
N LYS A 55 0.61 -7.12 9.07
CA LYS A 55 1.69 -7.92 9.64
C LYS A 55 2.11 -7.46 11.04
N LYS A 56 2.21 -6.14 11.27
CA LYS A 56 2.73 -5.57 12.52
C LYS A 56 1.64 -5.17 13.52
N GLY A 57 0.44 -4.83 13.06
CA GLY A 57 -0.55 -4.10 13.86
C GLY A 57 -0.25 -2.60 13.90
N VAL A 58 -0.95 -1.87 14.77
CA VAL A 58 -0.73 -0.42 14.97
C VAL A 58 -0.86 -0.01 16.44
N PRO A 59 -0.18 1.08 16.85
CA PRO A 59 -0.28 1.60 18.20
C PRO A 59 -1.62 2.26 18.50
N ASP A 60 -2.25 2.93 17.53
CA ASP A 60 -3.56 3.57 17.69
C ASP A 60 -4.41 3.50 16.42
N GLY A 61 -5.71 3.79 16.54
CA GLY A 61 -6.59 4.03 15.40
C GLY A 61 -7.14 2.76 14.74
N ARG A 62 -6.97 1.59 15.37
CA ARG A 62 -7.37 0.27 14.84
C ARG A 62 -8.79 0.23 14.27
N ARG A 63 -9.77 0.80 14.98
CA ARG A 63 -11.17 0.86 14.49
C ARG A 63 -11.31 1.74 13.24
N ARG A 64 -10.65 2.89 13.21
CA ARG A 64 -10.67 3.81 12.06
C ARG A 64 -10.01 3.16 10.84
N LEU A 65 -8.89 2.45 11.05
CA LEU A 65 -8.23 1.67 9.99
C LEU A 65 -9.08 0.52 9.48
N ILE A 66 -9.73 -0.24 10.37
CA ILE A 66 -10.68 -1.29 9.97
C ILE A 66 -11.76 -0.70 9.08
N LEU A 67 -12.32 0.46 9.42
CA LEU A 67 -13.43 1.08 8.68
C LEU A 67 -13.03 1.66 7.31
N TYR A 68 -11.89 2.36 7.24
CA TYR A 68 -11.53 3.17 6.07
C TYR A 68 -10.47 2.54 5.17
N VAL A 69 -9.73 1.54 5.65
CA VAL A 69 -8.57 0.98 4.96
C VAL A 69 -8.62 -0.54 4.94
N VAL A 70 -8.43 -1.20 6.08
CA VAL A 70 -8.18 -2.64 6.17
C VAL A 70 -9.33 -3.46 5.60
N SER A 71 -10.57 -3.24 6.04
CA SER A 71 -11.71 -4.01 5.50
C SER A 71 -11.91 -3.81 3.99
N ARG A 72 -11.71 -2.58 3.51
CA ARG A 72 -11.83 -2.21 2.10
C ARG A 72 -10.77 -2.85 1.24
N TYR A 73 -9.54 -2.91 1.75
CA TYR A 73 -8.44 -3.58 1.10
C TYR A 73 -8.69 -5.09 1.03
N LEU A 74 -8.94 -5.73 2.17
CA LEU A 74 -9.13 -7.19 2.25
C LEU A 74 -10.24 -7.68 1.32
N VAL A 75 -11.38 -7.00 1.29
CA VAL A 75 -12.54 -7.47 0.52
C VAL A 75 -12.50 -6.96 -0.93
N ASN A 76 -12.29 -5.66 -1.15
CA ASN A 76 -12.51 -5.05 -2.46
C ASN A 76 -11.21 -4.88 -3.27
N VAL A 77 -10.04 -5.23 -2.72
CA VAL A 77 -8.76 -5.23 -3.44
C VAL A 77 -8.17 -6.63 -3.46
N LYS A 78 -8.00 -7.26 -2.28
CA LYS A 78 -7.46 -8.61 -2.14
C LYS A 78 -8.49 -9.70 -2.47
N GLY A 79 -9.78 -9.36 -2.49
CA GLY A 79 -10.85 -10.26 -2.94
C GLY A 79 -11.20 -11.37 -1.96
N LEU A 80 -10.89 -11.21 -0.67
CA LEU A 80 -11.15 -12.22 0.34
C LEU A 80 -12.65 -12.44 0.59
N SER A 81 -13.00 -13.65 1.04
CA SER A 81 -14.32 -13.94 1.59
C SER A 81 -14.61 -13.11 2.85
N GLU A 82 -15.87 -13.05 3.29
CA GLU A 82 -16.22 -12.33 4.51
C GLU A 82 -15.54 -12.99 5.71
N GLU A 83 -15.56 -14.32 5.75
CA GLU A 83 -14.96 -15.15 6.79
C GLU A 83 -13.45 -14.94 6.90
N ASP A 84 -12.75 -14.97 5.77
CA ASP A 84 -11.29 -14.76 5.73
C ASP A 84 -10.93 -13.31 6.09
N ALA A 85 -11.72 -12.34 5.62
CA ALA A 85 -11.51 -10.94 5.98
C ALA A 85 -11.75 -10.70 7.48
N ILE A 86 -12.71 -11.37 8.11
CA ILE A 86 -12.93 -11.32 9.56
C ILE A 86 -11.73 -11.92 10.30
N ALA A 87 -11.20 -13.06 9.84
CA ALA A 87 -10.04 -13.70 10.43
C ALA A 87 -8.80 -12.78 10.37
N GLU A 88 -8.53 -12.17 9.21
CA GLU A 88 -7.45 -11.19 9.03
C GLU A 88 -7.61 -9.95 9.92
N VAL A 89 -8.82 -9.41 10.06
CA VAL A 89 -9.06 -8.28 10.98
C VAL A 89 -8.81 -8.68 12.44
N LYS A 90 -9.20 -9.89 12.84
CA LYS A 90 -8.93 -10.39 14.21
C LYS A 90 -7.43 -10.57 14.45
N ASP A 91 -6.71 -11.10 13.46
CA ASP A 91 -5.27 -11.25 13.55
C ASP A 91 -4.54 -9.89 13.62
N PHE A 92 -4.98 -8.92 12.81
CA PHE A 92 -4.51 -7.53 12.90
C PHE A 92 -4.73 -6.92 14.30
N LEU A 93 -5.90 -7.14 14.90
CA LEU A 93 -6.21 -6.67 16.25
C LEU A 93 -5.33 -7.33 17.31
N ARG A 94 -5.09 -8.64 17.17
CA ARG A 94 -4.19 -9.43 18.02
C ARG A 94 -2.76 -8.91 17.95
N LYS A 95 -2.19 -8.76 16.75
CA LYS A 95 -0.85 -8.19 16.52
C LYS A 95 -0.70 -6.79 17.09
N SER A 96 -1.75 -5.96 16.98
CA SER A 96 -1.73 -4.62 17.57
C SER A 96 -1.70 -4.64 19.11
N CYS A 97 -2.33 -5.63 19.73
CA CYS A 97 -2.25 -5.85 21.17
C CYS A 97 -0.86 -6.36 21.58
N GLU A 98 -0.34 -7.38 20.89
CA GLU A 98 0.96 -7.98 21.21
C GLU A 98 2.13 -7.01 21.01
N ASN A 99 2.15 -6.26 19.91
CA ASN A 99 3.30 -5.43 19.53
C ASN A 99 3.24 -4.00 20.08
N TYR A 100 2.05 -3.49 20.41
CA TYR A 100 1.86 -2.10 20.83
C TYR A 100 1.01 -1.93 22.08
N ASN A 101 0.68 -3.03 22.79
CA ASN A 101 -0.17 -3.02 23.97
C ASN A 101 -1.56 -2.38 23.75
N ASN A 102 -2.03 -2.30 22.49
CA ASN A 102 -3.37 -1.79 22.18
C ASN A 102 -4.38 -2.94 22.17
N CYS A 103 -4.83 -3.33 23.36
CA CYS A 103 -5.69 -4.50 23.56
C CYS A 103 -7.18 -4.14 23.74
N SER A 104 -7.57 -2.90 23.43
CA SER A 104 -8.97 -2.47 23.60
C SER A 104 -9.94 -3.34 22.77
N LYS A 105 -11.09 -3.68 23.37
CA LYS A 105 -12.04 -4.62 22.76
C LYS A 105 -12.64 -4.04 21.48
N VAL A 106 -12.71 -4.86 20.42
CA VAL A 106 -13.49 -4.60 19.21
C VAL A 106 -14.43 -5.79 19.03
N TYR A 107 -15.73 -5.53 18.92
CA TYR A 107 -16.74 -6.59 18.91
C TYR A 107 -16.83 -7.24 17.53
N ASP A 108 -16.93 -8.58 17.51
CA ASP A 108 -17.10 -9.36 16.28
C ASP A 108 -18.31 -8.91 15.45
N SER A 109 -19.43 -8.56 16.10
CA SER A 109 -20.64 -8.07 15.43
C SER A 109 -20.36 -6.75 14.66
N TRP A 110 -19.53 -5.88 15.23
CA TRP A 110 -19.11 -4.65 14.57
C TRP A 110 -18.20 -4.93 13.38
N ILE A 111 -17.24 -5.85 13.52
CA ILE A 111 -16.33 -6.25 12.42
C ILE A 111 -17.14 -6.81 11.23
N ARG A 112 -18.06 -7.75 11.50
CA ARG A 112 -18.96 -8.33 10.49
C ARG A 112 -19.78 -7.25 9.79
N ASN A 113 -20.39 -6.33 10.55
CA ASN A 113 -21.18 -5.25 9.97
C ASN A 113 -20.35 -4.35 9.04
N VAL A 114 -19.14 -3.97 9.45
CA VAL A 114 -18.24 -3.15 8.64
C VAL A 114 -17.88 -3.86 7.34
N ILE A 115 -17.46 -5.12 7.41
CA ILE A 115 -17.07 -5.94 6.25
C ILE A 115 -18.22 -6.05 5.26
N ASN A 116 -19.43 -6.37 5.74
CA ASN A 116 -20.59 -6.54 4.87
C ASN A 116 -20.96 -5.22 4.17
N ARG A 117 -20.96 -4.11 4.90
CA ARG A 117 -21.26 -2.78 4.31
C ARG A 117 -20.23 -2.37 3.27
N VAL A 118 -18.96 -2.65 3.54
CA VAL A 118 -17.84 -2.34 2.64
C VAL A 118 -17.89 -3.17 1.37
N LYS A 119 -18.19 -4.46 1.49
CA LYS A 119 -18.36 -5.38 0.35
C LYS A 119 -19.48 -4.90 -0.56
N SER A 120 -20.68 -4.70 -0.01
CA SER A 120 -21.84 -4.24 -0.77
C SER A 120 -21.64 -2.84 -1.37
N GLY A 121 -20.90 -1.97 -0.68
CA GLY A 121 -20.60 -0.61 -1.15
C GLY A 121 -19.48 -0.51 -2.18
N GLY A 122 -18.69 -1.58 -2.40
CA GLY A 122 -17.56 -1.58 -3.33
C GLY A 122 -16.47 -0.54 -3.01
N TRP A 123 -16.42 -0.03 -1.77
CA TRP A 123 -15.52 1.07 -1.42
C TRP A 123 -14.05 0.63 -1.43
N LYS A 124 -13.19 1.46 -2.03
CA LYS A 124 -11.73 1.27 -2.00
C LYS A 124 -11.12 1.87 -0.72
N PRO A 125 -9.97 1.33 -0.26
CA PRO A 125 -9.25 1.88 0.89
C PRO A 125 -8.87 3.35 0.68
N TRP A 126 -8.84 4.12 1.76
CA TRP A 126 -8.27 5.46 1.72
C TRP A 126 -6.78 5.40 1.39
N THR A 127 -6.31 6.37 0.60
CA THR A 127 -4.87 6.55 0.35
C THR A 127 -4.22 7.24 1.54
N LEU A 128 -2.88 7.22 1.59
CA LEU A 128 -2.11 7.93 2.62
C LEU A 128 -2.38 9.44 2.58
N GLU A 129 -2.54 10.04 1.40
CA GLU A 129 -2.88 11.45 1.23
C GLU A 129 -4.25 11.76 1.83
N LYS A 130 -5.24 10.90 1.57
CA LYS A 130 -6.59 11.07 2.12
C LYS A 130 -6.62 10.88 3.64
N LEU A 131 -5.83 9.95 4.17
CA LEU A 131 -5.62 9.82 5.62
C LEU A 131 -5.01 11.10 6.19
N LYS A 132 -3.95 11.62 5.58
CA LYS A 132 -3.29 12.87 6.01
C LYS A 132 -4.24 14.06 6.03
N GLU A 133 -5.14 14.15 5.04
CA GLU A 133 -6.13 15.22 4.95
C GLU A 133 -7.26 15.08 5.99
N LYS A 134 -7.83 13.88 6.14
CA LYS A 134 -9.07 13.67 6.91
C LYS A 134 -8.84 13.26 8.36
N ASP A 135 -7.72 12.62 8.65
CA ASP A 135 -7.36 12.15 9.99
C ASP A 135 -5.82 12.19 10.17
N PRO A 136 -5.24 13.39 10.38
CA PRO A 136 -3.79 13.55 10.53
C PRO A 136 -3.20 12.71 11.67
N GLN A 137 -3.96 12.49 12.75
CA GLN A 137 -3.53 11.66 13.88
C GLN A 137 -3.40 10.20 13.46
N LEU A 138 -4.38 9.67 12.73
CA LEU A 138 -4.30 8.32 12.18
C LEU A 138 -3.18 8.18 11.16
N TYR A 139 -2.97 9.19 10.32
CA TYR A 139 -1.85 9.22 9.39
C TYR A 139 -0.51 9.14 10.12
N SER A 140 -0.33 9.86 11.23
CA SER A 140 0.89 9.78 12.04
C SER A 140 1.11 8.37 12.58
N ALA A 141 0.08 7.75 13.18
CA ALA A 141 0.16 6.40 13.72
C ALA A 141 0.49 5.35 12.65
N VAL A 142 -0.04 5.51 11.43
CA VAL A 142 0.29 4.65 10.28
C VAL A 142 1.73 4.89 9.81
N SER A 143 2.14 6.15 9.69
CA SER A 143 3.46 6.52 9.17
C SER A 143 4.58 6.01 10.06
N ASP A 144 4.39 6.03 11.38
CA ASP A 144 5.37 5.49 12.32
C ASP A 144 5.60 3.98 12.13
N VAL A 145 4.58 3.22 11.73
CA VAL A 145 4.71 1.78 11.46
C VAL A 145 5.23 1.53 10.04
N ALA A 146 4.72 2.29 9.07
CA ALA A 146 4.95 2.05 7.65
C ALA A 146 6.28 2.61 7.13
N LEU A 147 6.78 3.71 7.71
CA LEU A 147 7.97 4.41 7.22
C LEU A 147 9.21 4.21 8.11
N LYS A 148 9.05 3.97 9.41
CA LYS A 148 10.19 3.66 10.32
C LYS A 148 10.42 2.16 10.47
N GLY A 149 9.58 1.33 9.84
CA GLY A 149 9.64 -0.12 9.90
C GLY A 149 10.56 -0.78 8.88
N SER A 150 11.28 0.00 8.07
CA SER A 150 12.18 -0.43 6.98
C SER A 150 13.68 -0.41 7.36
N GLU A 151 14.01 -0.15 8.62
CA GLU A 151 15.40 -0.12 9.14
C GLU A 151 15.75 -1.32 10.04
N LEU A 152 15.05 -2.45 9.90
CA LEU A 152 15.38 -3.71 10.58
C LEU A 152 15.41 -4.87 9.60
#